data_AF-A0A7Y0CZ78-F1
#
_entry.id   AF-A0A7Y0CZ78-F1
#
_cell.length_a   1.000
_cell.length_b   1.000
_cell.length_c   1.000
_cell.angle_alpha   90.00
_cell.angle_beta   90.00
_cell.angle_gamma   90.00
#
_symmetry.space_group_name_H-M   'P 1'
#
loop_
_entity.id
_entity.type
_entity.pdbx_description
1 polymer ?
#
loop_
_entity_poly.entity_id
_entity_poly.type
_entity_poly.pdbx_seq_one_letter_code
_entity_poly.pdbx_strand_id
1 'polypeptide(L)' 'MPTIKIDNKDYDLDTLSDEAKAQLASLQFVDAELLRVQAQAAVLQTARLAYSNALQAALPARAYDEFN' A
#
# COMPACT_ATOMS: atom_id res chain seq x y z
N MET A 1 -17.08 -18.35 20.63
CA MET A 1 -16.93 -16.88 20.74
C MET A 1 -15.79 -16.49 19.81
N PRO A 2 -15.92 -15.46 18.98
CA PRO A 2 -14.90 -15.10 18.01
C PRO A 2 -13.65 -14.59 18.75
N THR A 3 -12.53 -15.31 18.61
CA THR A 3 -11.24 -14.90 19.18
C THR A 3 -10.48 -14.02 18.20
N ILE A 4 -9.94 -12.90 18.69
CA ILE A 4 -9.06 -12.02 17.93
C ILE A 4 -7.66 -12.06 18.52
N LYS A 5 -6.65 -11.99 17.65
CA LYS A 5 -5.26 -11.85 18.08
C LYS A 5 -4.88 -10.38 18.08
N ILE A 6 -4.55 -9.86 19.27
CA ILE A 6 -3.94 -8.54 19.46
C ILE A 6 -2.60 -8.78 20.14
N ASP A 7 -1.51 -8.27 19.57
CA ASP A 7 -0.14 -8.42 20.10
C ASP A 7 0.23 -9.87 20.47
N ASN A 8 -0.16 -10.81 19.61
CA ASN A 8 0.11 -12.25 19.76
C ASN A 8 -0.59 -12.92 20.95
N LYS A 9 -1.57 -12.24 21.57
CA LYS A 9 -2.46 -12.81 22.59
C LYS A 9 -3.86 -12.99 22.01
N ASP A 10 -4.46 -14.13 22.32
CA ASP A 10 -5.85 -14.41 21.98
C ASP A 10 -6.77 -13.73 22.99
N TYR A 11 -7.67 -12.89 22.49
CA TYR A 11 -8.74 -12.28 23.27
C TYR A 11 -10.08 -12.78 22.77
N ASP A 12 -10.95 -13.11 23.70
CA ASP A 12 -12.36 -13.31 23.38
C ASP A 12 -13.01 -11.94 23.17
N LEU A 13 -13.52 -11.69 21.97
CA LEU A 13 -14.19 -10.43 21.63
C LEU A 13 -15.29 -10.08 22.62
N ASP A 14 -16.01 -11.08 23.12
CA ASP A 14 -17.16 -10.86 24.01
C ASP A 14 -16.71 -10.40 25.41
N THR A 15 -15.45 -10.66 25.77
CA THR A 15 -14.84 -10.24 27.05
C THR A 15 -14.23 -8.84 27.01
N LEU A 16 -14.12 -8.23 25.82
CA LEU A 16 -13.60 -6.87 25.65
C LEU A 16 -14.63 -5.82 26.05
N SER A 17 -14.14 -4.70 26.59
CA SER A 17 -14.99 -3.53 26.85
C SER A 17 -15.53 -2.93 25.54
N ASP A 18 -16.61 -2.17 25.64
CA ASP A 18 -17.21 -1.51 24.47
C ASP A 18 -16.24 -0.50 23.84
N GLU A 19 -15.43 0.18 24.65
CA GLU A 19 -14.37 1.07 24.16
C GLU A 19 -13.30 0.29 23.38
N ALA A 20 -12.87 -0.86 23.89
CA ALA A 20 -11.87 -1.70 23.21
C ALA A 20 -12.40 -2.20 21.86
N LYS A 21 -13.67 -2.60 21.78
CA LYS A 21 -14.34 -2.99 20.53
C LYS A 21 -14.42 -1.81 19.55
N ALA A 22 -14.74 -0.61 20.02
CA ALA A 22 -14.79 0.59 19.19
C ALA A 22 -13.43 0.96 18.59
N GLN A 23 -12.35 0.84 19.39
CA GLN A 23 -10.99 1.09 18.87
C GLN A 23 -10.50 0.00 17.94
N LEU A 24 -10.85 -1.27 18.18
CA LEU A 24 -10.57 -2.34 17.23
C LEU A 24 -11.24 -2.08 15.87
N ALA A 25 -12.51 -1.67 15.86
CA ALA A 25 -13.22 -1.34 14.63
C ALA A 25 -12.55 -0.17 13.89
N SER A 26 -12.12 0.85 14.63
CA SER A 26 -11.40 2.00 14.08
C SER A 26 -10.05 1.60 13.47
N LEU A 27 -9.30 0.73 14.15
CA LEU A 27 -8.04 0.18 13.64
C LEU A 27 -8.25 -0.63 12.35
N GLN A 28 -9.22 -1.54 12.34
CA GLN A 28 -9.55 -2.33 11.15
C GLN A 28 -9.92 -1.46 9.95
N PHE A 29 -10.66 -0.38 10.18
CA PHE A 29 -11.00 0.59 9.15
C PHE A 29 -9.73 1.27 8.59
N VAL A 30 -8.85 1.75 9.47
CA VAL A 30 -7.59 2.39 9.05
C VAL A 30 -6.69 1.42 8.30
N ASP A 31 -6.58 0.17 8.74
CA ASP A 31 -5.79 -0.85 8.07
C ASP A 31 -6.30 -1.14 6.65
N ALA A 32 -7.62 -1.21 6.47
CA ALA A 32 -8.23 -1.37 5.15
C ALA A 32 -7.92 -0.17 4.23
N GLU A 33 -7.95 1.04 4.76
CA GLU A 33 -7.60 2.24 4.00
C GLU A 33 -6.10 2.29 3.66
N LEU A 34 -5.22 1.87 4.57
CA LEU A 34 -3.79 1.76 4.29
C LEU A 34 -3.51 0.78 3.15
N LEU A 35 -4.17 -0.39 3.15
CA LEU A 35 -4.07 -1.36 2.06
C LEU A 35 -4.57 -0.76 0.74
N ARG A 36 -5.69 -0.02 0.76
CA ARG A 36 -6.22 0.65 -0.43
C ARG A 36 -5.23 1.67 -1.00
N VAL A 37 -4.62 2.49 -0.15
CA VAL A 37 -3.61 3.49 -0.56
C VAL A 37 -2.37 2.81 -1.12
N GLN A 38 -1.90 1.72 -0.51
CA GLN A 38 -0.76 0.95 -1.02
C GLN A 38 -1.04 0.37 -2.41
N ALA A 39 -2.25 -0.14 -2.65
CA ALA A 39 -2.66 -0.60 -3.97
C ALA A 39 -2.64 0.53 -5.01
N GLN A 40 -3.11 1.73 -4.66
CA GLN A 40 -3.04 2.89 -5.54
C GLN A 40 -1.60 3.32 -5.83
N ALA A 41 -0.75 3.32 -4.81
CA ALA A 41 0.67 3.62 -4.97
C ALA A 41 1.34 2.64 -5.94
N ALA A 42 1.02 1.34 -5.86
CA ALA A 42 1.53 0.34 -6.80
C ALA A 42 1.12 0.63 -8.25
N VAL A 43 -0.15 0.98 -8.48
CA VAL A 43 -0.66 1.37 -9.81
C VAL A 43 0.10 2.59 -10.35
N LEU A 44 0.27 3.63 -9.53
CA LEU A 44 0.97 4.84 -9.91
C LEU A 44 2.46 4.57 -10.19
N GLN A 45 3.08 3.68 -9.43
CA GLN A 45 4.46 3.27 -9.65
C GLN A 45 4.64 2.58 -11.01
N THR A 46 3.71 1.69 -11.39
CA THR A 46 3.70 1.07 -12.72
C THR A 46 3.54 2.13 -13.82
N ALA A 47 2.59 3.05 -13.67
CA ALA A 47 2.38 4.13 -14.64
C ALA A 47 3.63 5.01 -14.80
N ARG A 48 4.27 5.38 -13.69
CA ARG A 48 5.53 6.14 -13.69
C ARG A 48 6.63 5.44 -14.49
N LEU A 49 6.79 4.12 -14.31
CA LEU A 49 7.78 3.34 -15.06
C LEU A 49 7.47 3.33 -16.56
N ALA A 50 6.20 3.12 -16.93
CA ALA A 50 5.77 3.16 -18.32
C ALA A 50 6.06 4.52 -18.96
N TYR A 51 5.75 5.62 -18.28
CA TYR A 51 6.04 6.98 -18.77
C TYR A 51 7.54 7.27 -18.86
N SER A 52 8.33 6.79 -17.89
CA SER A 52 9.79 6.91 -17.95
C SER A 52 10.36 6.20 -19.19
N ASN A 53 9.89 5.00 -19.50
CA ASN A 53 10.34 4.25 -20.66
C ASN A 53 9.90 4.90 -21.97
N ALA A 54 8.65 5.37 -22.05
CA ALA A 54 8.15 6.09 -23.21
C ALA A 54 8.94 7.39 -23.47
N LEU A 55 9.27 8.12 -22.39
CA LEU A 55 10.13 9.30 -22.49
C LEU A 55 11.52 8.94 -23.04
N GLN A 56 12.17 7.91 -22.50
CA GLN A 56 13.48 7.47 -22.99
C GLN A 56 13.46 7.09 -24.47
N ALA A 57 12.41 6.42 -24.94
CA ALA A 57 12.24 6.08 -26.35
C ALA A 57 11.98 7.29 -27.26
N ALA A 58 11.40 8.37 -26.72
CA ALA A 58 11.14 9.60 -27.45
C ALA A 58 12.32 10.58 -27.45
N LEU A 59 13.31 10.38 -26.58
CA LEU A 59 14.51 11.21 -26.55
C LEU A 59 15.38 10.91 -27.78
N PRO A 60 16.00 11.92 -28.40
CA PRO A 60 16.96 11.70 -29.46
C PRO A 60 18.13 10.86 -28.92
N ALA A 61 18.64 9.95 -29.75
CA ALA A 61 19.91 9.27 -29.46
C ALA A 61 20.96 10.34 -29.15
N ARG A 62 21.76 10.14 -28.09
CA ARG A 62 22.82 11.08 -27.75
C ARG A 62 23.70 11.27 -28.99
N ALA A 63 23.80 12.51 -29.48
CA ALA A 63 24.57 12.90 -30.66
C ALA A 63 26.11 12.82 -30.45
N TYR A 64 26.59 11.80 -29.75
CA TYR A 64 28.01 11.57 -29.47
C TYR A 64 28.56 10.26 -30.07
N ASP A 65 27.77 9.51 -30.83
CA ASP A 65 28.23 8.29 -31.49
C ASP A 65 28.92 8.55 -32.86
N GLU A 66 29.10 9.81 -33.28
CA GLU A 66 29.70 10.17 -34.58
C GLU A 66 31.24 10.34 -34.56
N PHE A 67 31.93 10.12 -33.43
CA PHE A 67 33.39 10.31 -33.32
C PHE A 67 34.16 9.12 -32.71
N ASN A 68 33.85 7.89 -33.11
CA ASN A 68 34.76 6.76 -32.89
C ASN A 68 34.94 5.91 -34.15
#